data_AF-A0A432Q9M3-F1
#
_entry.id   AF-A0A432Q9M3-F1
#
_cell.length_a   1.000
_cell.length_b   1.000
_cell.length_c   1.000
_cell.angle_alpha   90.00
_cell.angle_beta   90.00
_cell.angle_gamma   90.00
#
_symmetry.space_group_name_H-M   'P 1'
#
loop_
_entity.id
_entity.type
_entity.pdbx_description
1 polymer ?
#
loop_
_entity_poly.entity_id
_entity_poly.type
_entity_poly.pdbx_seq_one_letter_code
_entity_poly.pdbx_strand_id
1 'polypeptide(L)'
;MQKIRLATTLQASKLSGSGIVFKDFFMPVTMKGGVFQGKLTGKLYESAINVSPRVDFTAVPPLISLPPDTQLFNDVLLEKPLVDGVFKRIHPLLGELAQPKGRVSGRITRFSWPLEKKGADQADFSLVLDTRKITLAAAGILRHIFAIIGLDDDILVLKQSEIVCSGNKGRIQCTPLQILAGDTEMRLAGSVGFDSSLDFVLEIPVTKKLVGTEGFRLLEGTTIKVPIQGDSDNAVFDADILSGTMEDLLAQAAKNAVKKEVKKQVERLLPGLLDKIIGN
;
A
#
# COMPACT_ATOMS: atom_id res chain seq x y z
N MET A 1 14.89 -30.18 34.07
CA MET A 1 14.08 -29.91 32.85
C MET A 1 14.56 -30.82 31.73
N GLN A 2 13.69 -31.69 31.23
CA GLN A 2 13.99 -32.61 30.14
C GLN A 2 14.28 -31.81 28.86
N LYS A 3 15.43 -32.06 28.21
CA LYS A 3 15.78 -31.44 26.93
C LYS A 3 14.90 -32.05 25.85
N ILE A 4 13.72 -31.47 25.60
CA ILE A 4 12.87 -31.90 24.49
C ILE A 4 13.65 -31.67 23.20
N ARG A 5 13.88 -32.76 22.48
CA ARG A 5 14.45 -32.78 21.14
C ARG A 5 13.44 -33.46 20.24
N LEU A 6 13.03 -32.77 19.19
CA LEU A 6 12.13 -33.30 18.18
C LEU A 6 12.75 -33.01 16.81
N ALA A 7 12.74 -34.01 15.94
CA ALA A 7 13.09 -33.86 14.54
C ALA A 7 12.03 -34.61 13.75
N THR A 8 11.38 -33.92 12.81
CA THR A 8 10.38 -34.52 11.92
C THR A 8 10.36 -33.73 10.62
N THR A 9 9.54 -34.18 9.69
CA THR A 9 9.32 -33.52 8.41
C THR A 9 7.83 -33.28 8.23
N LEU A 10 7.47 -32.04 7.93
CA LEU A 10 6.13 -31.68 7.49
C LEU A 10 6.12 -31.66 5.97
N GLN A 11 5.21 -32.39 5.35
CA GLN A 11 5.10 -32.47 3.89
C GLN A 11 3.64 -32.44 3.45
N ALA A 12 3.37 -31.75 2.35
CA ALA A 12 2.07 -31.73 1.71
C ALA A 12 2.26 -31.48 0.21
N SER A 13 1.55 -32.23 -0.63
CA SER A 13 1.57 -31.99 -2.08
C SER A 13 0.92 -30.64 -2.43
N LYS A 14 -0.05 -30.21 -1.63
CA LYS A 14 -0.76 -28.94 -1.79
C LYS A 14 -1.21 -28.40 -0.43
N LEU A 15 -0.95 -27.12 -0.20
CA LEU A 15 -1.56 -26.33 0.87
C LEU A 15 -2.33 -25.18 0.22
N SER A 16 -3.52 -24.89 0.74
CA SER A 16 -4.29 -23.75 0.26
C SER A 16 -5.06 -23.06 1.38
N GLY A 17 -5.09 -21.74 1.34
CA GLY A 17 -5.87 -20.90 2.25
C GLY A 17 -6.19 -19.58 1.56
N SER A 18 -7.42 -19.10 1.71
CA SER A 18 -7.89 -17.85 1.07
C SER A 18 -7.61 -17.77 -0.44
N GLY A 19 -7.67 -18.91 -1.14
CA GLY A 19 -7.36 -19.03 -2.57
C GLY A 19 -5.87 -19.00 -2.95
N ILE A 20 -4.97 -18.76 -1.98
CA ILE A 20 -3.52 -18.84 -2.16
C ILE A 20 -3.10 -20.30 -2.14
N VAL A 21 -2.36 -20.74 -3.16
CA VAL A 21 -1.98 -22.15 -3.33
C VAL A 21 -0.46 -22.30 -3.26
N PHE A 22 -0.01 -23.14 -2.33
CA PHE A 22 1.35 -23.63 -2.25
C PHE A 22 1.39 -25.11 -2.69
N LYS A 23 2.31 -25.44 -3.59
CA LYS A 23 2.55 -26.82 -4.05
C LYS A 23 3.89 -27.33 -3.54
N ASP A 24 4.04 -28.65 -3.52
CA ASP A 24 5.30 -29.32 -3.20
C ASP A 24 5.89 -28.86 -1.86
N PHE A 25 5.02 -28.66 -0.86
CA PHE A 25 5.43 -28.17 0.46
C PHE A 25 6.24 -29.24 1.18
N PHE A 26 7.43 -28.84 1.60
CA PHE A 26 8.35 -29.68 2.35
C PHE A 26 9.06 -28.81 3.39
N MET A 27 8.99 -29.21 4.67
CA MET A 27 9.61 -28.49 5.77
C MET A 27 10.16 -29.48 6.79
N PRO A 28 11.45 -29.85 6.71
CA PRO A 28 12.15 -30.48 7.82
C PRO A 28 12.16 -29.49 8.99
N VAL A 29 11.81 -30.00 10.16
CA VAL A 29 11.70 -29.22 11.39
C VAL A 29 12.51 -29.87 12.49
N THR A 30 13.17 -29.03 13.27
CA THR A 30 13.86 -29.44 14.48
C THR A 30 13.42 -28.56 15.62
N MET A 31 13.28 -29.15 16.81
CA MET A 31 13.08 -28.42 18.05
C MET A 31 14.16 -28.83 19.03
N LYS A 32 14.88 -27.85 19.58
CA LYS A 32 15.92 -28.08 20.59
C LYS A 32 15.88 -26.97 21.62
N GLY A 33 15.69 -27.35 22.88
CA GLY A 33 15.71 -26.38 23.99
C GLY A 33 14.66 -25.29 23.87
N GLY A 34 13.44 -25.64 23.41
CA GLY A 34 12.34 -24.69 23.23
C GLY A 34 12.45 -23.82 21.96
N VAL A 35 13.47 -24.01 21.13
CA VAL A 35 13.58 -23.31 19.84
C VAL A 35 13.24 -24.27 18.71
N PHE A 36 12.23 -23.92 17.91
CA PHE A 36 11.86 -24.58 16.68
C PHE A 36 12.56 -23.89 15.49
N GLN A 37 13.09 -24.69 14.57
CA GLN A 37 13.68 -24.24 13.32
C GLN A 37 13.17 -25.12 12.19
N GLY A 38 12.66 -24.50 11.14
CA GLY A 38 12.24 -25.18 9.92
C GLY A 38 12.98 -24.64 8.70
N LYS A 39 13.11 -25.46 7.66
CA LYS A 39 13.49 -24.99 6.31
C LYS A 39 12.35 -25.31 5.35
N LEU A 40 11.50 -24.34 5.09
CA LEU A 40 10.36 -24.47 4.19
C LEU A 40 10.84 -24.34 2.74
N THR A 41 10.56 -25.36 1.94
CA THR A 41 10.68 -25.33 0.48
C THR A 41 9.34 -25.66 -0.17
N GLY A 42 9.08 -25.08 -1.34
CA GLY A 42 7.89 -25.38 -2.13
C GLY A 42 7.71 -24.41 -3.29
N LYS A 43 6.50 -24.34 -3.84
CA LYS A 43 6.14 -23.42 -4.92
C LYS A 43 4.91 -22.59 -4.58
N LEU A 44 4.99 -21.29 -4.76
CA LEU A 44 3.86 -20.35 -4.75
C LEU A 44 3.66 -19.86 -6.19
N TYR A 45 2.53 -20.21 -6.80
CA TYR A 45 2.23 -19.86 -8.21
C TYR A 45 3.43 -20.10 -9.16
N GLU A 46 3.93 -21.33 -9.17
CA GLU A 46 5.11 -21.79 -9.95
C GLU A 46 6.46 -21.15 -9.57
N SER A 47 6.49 -20.23 -8.61
CA SER A 47 7.72 -19.61 -8.11
C SER A 47 8.23 -20.35 -6.88
N ALA A 48 9.52 -20.71 -6.89
CA ALA A 48 10.12 -21.42 -5.78
C ALA A 48 10.17 -20.55 -4.51
N ILE A 49 9.83 -21.16 -3.37
CA ILE A 49 9.92 -20.57 -2.04
C ILE A 49 10.96 -21.34 -1.25
N ASN A 50 11.84 -20.63 -0.55
CA ASN A 50 12.84 -21.21 0.34
C ASN A 50 13.05 -20.26 1.54
N VAL A 51 12.36 -20.54 2.64
CA VAL A 51 12.40 -19.70 3.85
C VAL A 51 12.71 -20.55 5.06
N SER A 52 13.47 -20.02 6.02
CA SER A 52 13.91 -20.77 7.20
C SER A 52 13.35 -20.18 8.49
N PRO A 53 12.04 -20.36 8.78
CA PRO A 53 11.42 -19.78 9.97
C PRO A 53 12.02 -20.36 11.26
N ARG A 54 12.15 -19.50 12.26
CA ARG A 54 12.49 -19.87 13.64
C ARG A 54 11.35 -19.44 14.56
N VAL A 55 10.94 -20.33 15.47
CA VAL A 55 10.02 -20.00 16.56
C VAL A 55 10.75 -20.22 17.88
N ASP A 56 10.87 -19.18 18.69
CA ASP A 56 11.49 -19.24 20.01
C ASP A 56 10.41 -19.30 21.08
N PHE A 57 10.13 -20.49 21.62
CA PHE A 57 9.18 -20.68 22.72
C PHE A 57 9.77 -20.35 24.10
N THR A 58 11.05 -19.98 24.17
CA THR A 58 11.69 -19.54 25.41
C THR A 58 11.59 -18.03 25.62
N ALA A 59 11.32 -17.28 24.55
CA ALA A 59 10.96 -15.88 24.61
C ALA A 59 9.59 -15.68 25.27
N VAL A 60 9.39 -14.54 25.93
CA VAL A 60 8.11 -14.14 26.53
C VAL A 60 7.71 -12.79 25.96
N PRO A 61 6.70 -12.74 25.07
CA PRO A 61 5.96 -13.87 24.46
C PRO A 61 6.82 -14.70 23.49
N PRO A 62 6.40 -15.94 23.12
CA PRO A 62 7.07 -16.72 22.08
C PRO A 62 7.18 -15.93 20.78
N LEU A 63 8.27 -16.10 20.03
CA LEU A 63 8.58 -15.22 18.90
C LEU A 63 8.83 -16.00 17.60
N ILE A 64 8.15 -15.62 16.51
CA ILE A 64 8.54 -16.03 15.16
C ILE A 64 9.55 -15.04 14.59
N SER A 65 10.61 -15.54 13.96
CA SER A 65 11.59 -14.74 13.23
C SER A 65 12.00 -15.41 11.92
N LEU A 66 12.54 -14.59 11.01
CA LEU A 66 13.24 -15.06 9.81
C LEU A 66 14.69 -14.58 9.87
N PRO A 67 15.63 -15.31 9.26
CA PRO A 67 16.97 -14.80 9.02
C PRO A 67 16.93 -13.45 8.30
N PRO A 68 17.87 -12.53 8.58
CA PRO A 68 17.99 -11.30 7.82
C PRO A 68 18.13 -11.56 6.32
N ASP A 69 17.65 -10.62 5.52
CA ASP A 69 17.71 -10.67 4.05
C ASP A 69 17.13 -11.94 3.42
N THR A 70 16.09 -12.51 4.04
CA THR A 70 15.37 -13.67 3.51
C THR A 70 14.58 -13.27 2.26
N GLN A 71 14.88 -13.90 1.12
CA GLN A 71 14.03 -13.83 -0.07
C GLN A 71 12.73 -14.61 0.21
N LEU A 72 11.59 -13.92 0.30
CA LEU A 72 10.30 -14.56 0.54
C LEU A 72 9.79 -15.25 -0.72
N PHE A 73 9.82 -14.54 -1.84
CA PHE A 73 9.40 -15.03 -3.16
C PHE A 73 10.14 -14.26 -4.24
N ASN A 74 10.42 -14.90 -5.37
CA ASN A 74 11.08 -14.29 -6.50
C ASN A 74 10.24 -14.47 -7.77
N ASP A 75 9.92 -13.37 -8.45
CA ASP A 75 9.20 -13.32 -9.72
C ASP A 75 7.82 -14.01 -9.69
N VAL A 76 7.09 -13.86 -8.58
CA VAL A 76 5.77 -14.47 -8.40
C VAL A 76 4.71 -13.71 -9.18
N LEU A 77 3.84 -14.46 -9.86
CA LEU A 77 2.72 -13.90 -10.60
C LEU A 77 1.68 -13.30 -9.63
N LEU A 78 1.24 -12.08 -9.92
CA LEU A 78 0.20 -11.39 -9.16
C LEU A 78 -1.19 -11.90 -9.55
N GLU A 79 -1.57 -13.01 -8.93
CA GLU A 79 -2.91 -13.60 -9.05
C GLU A 79 -3.88 -12.95 -8.07
N LYS A 80 -5.17 -12.92 -8.43
CA LYS A 80 -6.23 -12.27 -7.61
C LYS A 80 -6.22 -12.69 -6.14
N PRO A 81 -6.10 -13.99 -5.76
CA PRO A 81 -6.07 -14.37 -4.35
C PRO A 81 -4.84 -13.82 -3.59
N LEU A 82 -3.71 -13.63 -4.28
CA LEU A 82 -2.50 -13.08 -3.68
C LEU A 82 -2.61 -11.57 -3.49
N VAL A 83 -3.19 -10.88 -4.48
CA VAL A 83 -3.52 -9.45 -4.42
C VAL A 83 -4.49 -9.17 -3.28
N ASP A 84 -5.62 -9.89 -3.27
CA ASP A 84 -6.70 -9.71 -2.29
C ASP A 84 -6.31 -10.18 -0.89
N GLY A 85 -5.56 -11.27 -0.79
CA GLY A 85 -5.22 -11.88 0.49
C GLY A 85 -4.04 -11.23 1.20
N VAL A 86 -3.09 -10.68 0.44
CA VAL A 86 -1.78 -10.25 0.98
C VAL A 86 -1.44 -8.82 0.57
N PHE A 87 -1.33 -8.52 -0.73
CA PHE A 87 -0.72 -7.27 -1.16
C PHE A 87 -1.53 -6.02 -0.81
N LYS A 88 -2.86 -6.07 -0.92
CA LYS A 88 -3.69 -4.92 -0.53
C LYS A 88 -3.59 -4.56 0.96
N ARG A 89 -3.29 -5.56 1.81
CA ARG A 89 -3.07 -5.38 3.26
C ARG A 89 -1.71 -4.76 3.57
N ILE A 90 -0.76 -4.83 2.64
CA ILE A 90 0.56 -4.19 2.75
C ILE A 90 0.47 -2.73 2.30
N HIS A 91 -0.16 -2.50 1.14
CA HIS A 91 -0.31 -1.16 0.58
C HIS A 91 -1.56 -1.09 -0.32
N PRO A 92 -2.43 -0.08 -0.17
CA PRO A 92 -3.72 -0.06 -0.87
C PRO A 92 -3.59 0.13 -2.39
N LEU A 93 -2.48 0.72 -2.88
CA LEU A 93 -2.16 0.76 -4.31
C LEU A 93 -1.88 -0.61 -4.93
N LEU A 94 -1.64 -1.65 -4.13
CA LEU A 94 -1.42 -3.01 -4.60
C LEU A 94 -2.71 -3.85 -4.50
N GLY A 95 -3.88 -3.24 -4.69
CA GLY A 95 -5.18 -3.93 -4.77
C GLY A 95 -6.40 -3.00 -4.79
N GLU A 96 -6.65 -2.28 -3.71
CA GLU A 96 -7.89 -1.51 -3.51
C GLU A 96 -7.95 -0.24 -4.38
N LEU A 97 -6.87 0.55 -4.41
CA LEU A 97 -6.80 1.79 -5.18
C LEU A 97 -6.37 1.56 -6.63
N ALA A 98 -5.76 0.42 -6.91
CA ALA A 98 -5.31 0.06 -8.25
C ALA A 98 -5.24 -1.46 -8.41
N GLN A 99 -5.42 -1.93 -9.63
CA GLN A 99 -5.30 -3.32 -10.01
C GLN A 99 -3.87 -3.62 -10.49
N PRO A 100 -3.05 -4.30 -9.68
CA PRO A 100 -1.72 -4.70 -10.13
C PRO A 100 -1.78 -5.94 -11.02
N LYS A 101 -0.96 -5.93 -12.08
CA LYS A 101 -0.72 -7.07 -12.96
C LYS A 101 0.77 -7.26 -13.17
N GLY A 102 1.18 -8.49 -13.47
CA GLY A 102 2.58 -8.83 -13.72
C GLY A 102 3.20 -9.63 -12.58
N ARG A 103 4.48 -9.38 -12.31
CA ARG A 103 5.27 -10.20 -11.38
C ARG A 103 5.98 -9.35 -10.35
N VAL A 104 6.15 -9.91 -9.15
CA VAL A 104 6.76 -9.22 -8.01
C VAL A 104 7.79 -10.13 -7.33
N SER A 105 8.86 -9.52 -6.82
CA SER A 105 9.79 -10.19 -5.90
C SER A 105 9.73 -9.51 -4.54
N GLY A 106 9.86 -10.30 -3.48
CA GLY A 106 9.76 -9.81 -2.11
C GLY A 106 10.89 -10.35 -1.25
N ARG A 107 11.60 -9.45 -0.57
CA ARG A 107 12.67 -9.78 0.38
C ARG A 107 12.38 -9.11 1.71
N ILE A 108 12.54 -9.85 2.79
CA ILE A 108 12.41 -9.33 4.14
C ILE A 108 13.79 -9.12 4.74
N THR A 109 14.09 -7.91 5.19
CA THR A 109 15.39 -7.55 5.77
C THR A 109 15.44 -7.88 7.26
N ARG A 110 14.31 -7.74 7.95
CA ARG A 110 14.10 -8.11 9.35
C ARG A 110 12.66 -8.57 9.55
N PHE A 111 12.46 -9.54 10.43
CA PHE A 111 11.13 -10.03 10.79
C PHE A 111 11.13 -10.60 12.21
N SER A 112 10.20 -10.10 13.02
CA SER A 112 9.95 -10.48 14.38
C SER A 112 8.45 -10.37 14.64
N TRP A 113 7.81 -11.49 14.98
CA TRP A 113 6.37 -11.54 15.22
C TRP A 113 6.07 -12.27 16.53
N PRO A 114 5.66 -11.55 17.59
CA PRO A 114 5.20 -12.15 18.83
C PRO A 114 3.96 -13.04 18.65
N LEU A 115 3.99 -14.23 19.25
CA LEU A 115 2.91 -15.21 19.22
C LEU A 115 1.99 -15.05 20.43
N GLU A 116 1.22 -13.98 20.41
CA GLU A 116 0.20 -13.70 21.42
C GLU A 116 -1.01 -12.97 20.81
N LYS A 117 -2.07 -12.80 21.60
CA LYS A 117 -3.36 -12.24 21.12
C LYS A 117 -3.24 -10.88 20.42
N LYS A 118 -2.26 -10.06 20.82
CA LYS A 118 -1.95 -8.74 20.23
C LYS A 118 -0.55 -8.69 19.62
N GLY A 119 -0.04 -9.83 19.15
CA GLY A 119 1.31 -9.92 18.61
C GLY A 119 1.54 -9.05 17.38
N ALA A 120 0.49 -8.80 16.58
CA ALA A 120 0.54 -7.88 15.45
C ALA A 120 0.91 -6.44 15.87
N ASP A 121 0.45 -5.97 17.03
CA ASP A 121 0.76 -4.62 17.55
C ASP A 121 2.27 -4.44 17.83
N GLN A 122 2.96 -5.56 18.08
CA GLN A 122 4.38 -5.63 18.43
C GLN A 122 5.24 -6.24 17.32
N ALA A 123 4.64 -6.58 16.17
CA ALA A 123 5.38 -7.09 15.03
C ALA A 123 6.38 -6.03 14.55
N ASP A 124 7.63 -6.43 14.32
CA ASP A 124 8.64 -5.61 13.66
C ASP A 124 9.10 -6.31 12.40
N PHE A 125 8.96 -5.64 11.26
CA PHE A 125 9.52 -6.12 10.01
C PHE A 125 9.89 -5.01 9.05
N SER A 126 10.75 -5.34 8.08
CA SER A 126 10.93 -4.53 6.87
C SER A 126 10.98 -5.41 5.63
N LEU A 127 10.12 -5.07 4.68
CA LEU A 127 9.87 -5.75 3.43
C LEU A 127 10.27 -4.83 2.29
N VAL A 128 11.00 -5.36 1.31
CA VAL A 128 11.30 -4.71 0.04
C VAL A 128 10.58 -5.49 -1.06
N LEU A 129 9.75 -4.79 -1.83
CA LEU A 129 9.04 -5.32 -2.98
C LEU A 129 9.64 -4.75 -4.25
N ASP A 130 10.09 -5.60 -5.17
CA ASP A 130 10.51 -5.22 -6.52
C ASP A 130 9.28 -5.10 -7.42
N THR A 131 9.01 -3.90 -7.89
CA THR A 131 7.82 -3.55 -8.66
C THR A 131 8.11 -3.30 -10.14
N ARG A 132 9.33 -3.58 -10.62
CA ARG A 132 9.74 -3.30 -12.02
C ARG A 132 8.92 -4.02 -13.07
N LYS A 133 8.35 -5.19 -12.72
CA LYS A 133 7.51 -6.01 -13.60
C LYS A 133 6.03 -5.92 -13.26
N ILE A 134 5.62 -4.85 -12.55
CA ILE A 134 4.22 -4.59 -12.22
C ILE A 134 3.71 -3.46 -13.10
N THR A 135 2.53 -3.65 -13.67
CA THR A 135 1.70 -2.57 -14.20
C THR A 135 0.52 -2.35 -13.28
N LEU A 136 0.09 -1.10 -13.15
CA LEU A 136 -1.00 -0.69 -12.28
C LEU A 136 -2.06 0.00 -13.13
N ALA A 137 -3.34 -0.30 -12.87
CA ALA A 137 -4.45 0.45 -13.40
C ALA A 137 -5.32 1.01 -12.26
N ALA A 138 -5.69 2.28 -12.30
CA ALA A 138 -6.52 2.93 -11.30
C ALA A 138 -7.85 2.19 -11.11
N ALA A 139 -8.25 2.00 -9.85
CA ALA A 139 -9.45 1.28 -9.47
C ALA A 139 -10.13 1.93 -8.27
N GLY A 140 -11.35 1.49 -7.99
CA GLY A 140 -12.13 1.96 -6.84
C GLY A 140 -12.18 3.49 -6.75
N ILE A 141 -11.93 4.02 -5.55
CA ILE A 141 -11.97 5.45 -5.30
C ILE A 141 -10.91 6.24 -6.08
N LEU A 142 -9.76 5.65 -6.43
CA LEU A 142 -8.73 6.39 -7.16
C LEU A 142 -9.22 6.75 -8.56
N ARG A 143 -9.95 5.83 -9.20
CA ARG A 143 -10.61 6.09 -10.49
C ARG A 143 -11.67 7.18 -10.38
N HIS A 144 -12.43 7.23 -9.27
CA HIS A 144 -13.39 8.30 -9.02
C HIS A 144 -12.70 9.66 -8.83
N ILE A 145 -11.61 9.70 -8.05
CA ILE A 145 -10.79 10.91 -7.88
C ILE A 145 -10.27 11.39 -9.24
N PHE A 146 -9.77 10.48 -10.08
CA PHE A 146 -9.26 10.81 -11.42
C PHE A 146 -10.33 11.43 -12.31
N ALA A 147 -11.55 10.88 -12.28
CA ALA A 147 -12.68 11.45 -13.02
C ALA A 147 -13.00 12.87 -12.57
N ILE A 148 -13.01 13.14 -11.25
CA ILE A 148 -13.25 14.48 -10.69
C ILE A 148 -12.18 15.48 -11.18
N ILE A 149 -10.91 15.07 -11.21
CA ILE A 149 -9.81 15.95 -11.61
C ILE A 149 -9.56 16.02 -13.13
N GLY A 150 -10.38 15.32 -13.93
CA GLY A 150 -10.26 15.29 -15.39
C GLY A 150 -9.03 14.54 -15.90
N LEU A 151 -8.61 13.49 -15.19
CA LEU A 151 -7.63 12.52 -15.66
C LEU A 151 -8.34 11.30 -16.26
N ASP A 152 -8.17 11.11 -17.57
CA ASP A 152 -8.76 10.00 -18.31
C ASP A 152 -7.84 8.76 -18.36
N ASP A 153 -6.57 8.90 -17.98
CA ASP A 153 -5.59 7.82 -17.98
C ASP A 153 -5.76 6.96 -16.72
N ASP A 154 -6.12 5.70 -16.91
CA ASP A 154 -6.20 4.73 -15.85
C ASP A 154 -4.87 3.99 -15.63
N ILE A 155 -3.89 4.10 -16.53
CA ILE A 155 -2.59 3.45 -16.37
C ILE A 155 -1.74 4.28 -15.40
N LEU A 156 -1.19 3.60 -14.39
CA LEU A 156 -0.31 4.20 -13.39
C LEU A 156 1.11 3.68 -13.57
N VAL A 157 2.08 4.60 -13.60
CA VAL A 157 3.50 4.28 -13.59
C VAL A 157 4.10 4.65 -12.24
N LEU A 158 4.67 3.65 -11.55
CA LEU A 158 5.50 3.89 -10.37
C LEU A 158 6.88 4.38 -10.81
N LYS A 159 7.33 5.54 -10.30
CA LYS A 159 8.68 6.05 -10.61
C LYS A 159 9.80 5.26 -9.94
N GLN A 160 9.49 4.55 -8.87
CA GLN A 160 10.43 3.71 -8.15
C GLN A 160 10.33 2.25 -8.59
N SER A 161 11.49 1.59 -8.64
CA SER A 161 11.60 0.15 -8.92
C SER A 161 11.34 -0.73 -7.70
N GLU A 162 11.40 -0.15 -6.50
CA GLU A 162 11.22 -0.86 -5.24
C GLU A 162 10.30 -0.08 -4.29
N ILE A 163 9.44 -0.81 -3.58
CA ILE A 163 8.64 -0.29 -2.48
C ILE A 163 9.22 -0.87 -1.19
N VAL A 164 9.62 0.00 -0.26
CA VAL A 164 10.09 -0.42 1.06
C VAL A 164 8.98 -0.19 2.07
N CYS A 165 8.53 -1.26 2.72
CA CYS A 165 7.51 -1.24 3.76
C CYS A 165 8.11 -1.67 5.10
N SER A 166 7.62 -1.09 6.18
CA SER A 166 7.96 -1.48 7.54
C SER A 166 6.71 -1.65 8.38
N GLY A 167 6.63 -2.75 9.11
CA GLY A 167 5.59 -2.99 10.10
C GLY A 167 6.14 -2.71 11.49
N ASN A 168 5.48 -1.83 12.25
CA ASN A 168 5.71 -1.62 13.67
C ASN A 168 4.49 -0.96 14.31
N LYS A 169 4.31 -1.13 15.63
CA LYS A 169 3.23 -0.47 16.41
C LYS A 169 1.83 -0.67 15.80
N GLY A 170 1.55 -1.88 15.33
CA GLY A 170 0.24 -2.23 14.77
C GLY A 170 -0.02 -1.76 13.34
N ARG A 171 0.95 -1.10 12.67
CA ARG A 171 0.76 -0.51 11.34
C ARG A 171 1.90 -0.84 10.39
N ILE A 172 1.58 -0.87 9.10
CA ILE A 172 2.49 -1.00 7.98
C ILE A 172 2.58 0.36 7.29
N GLN A 173 3.78 0.90 7.22
CA GLN A 173 4.09 2.13 6.49
C GLN A 173 5.08 1.81 5.38
N CYS A 174 4.81 2.27 4.17
CA CYS A 174 5.74 2.18 3.05
C CYS A 174 6.34 3.54 2.71
N THR A 175 7.45 3.54 1.96
CA THR A 175 8.02 4.75 1.38
C THR A 175 6.95 5.49 0.55
N PRO A 176 6.87 6.83 0.63
CA PRO A 176 5.94 7.60 -0.18
C PRO A 176 6.04 7.24 -1.66
N LEU A 177 4.92 6.90 -2.27
CA LEU A 177 4.90 6.47 -3.67
C LEU A 177 4.71 7.65 -4.62
N GLN A 178 5.60 7.81 -5.59
CA GLN A 178 5.41 8.71 -6.72
C GLN A 178 4.76 7.94 -7.87
N ILE A 179 3.58 8.42 -8.28
CA ILE A 179 2.70 7.79 -9.25
C ILE A 179 2.51 8.78 -10.40
N LEU A 180 2.77 8.34 -11.62
CA LEU A 180 2.47 9.10 -12.82
C LEU A 180 1.20 8.53 -13.46
N ALA A 181 0.21 9.38 -13.69
CA ALA A 181 -0.97 9.09 -14.50
C ALA A 181 -1.05 10.14 -15.62
N GLY A 182 -0.93 9.72 -16.88
CA GLY A 182 -0.69 10.63 -18.00
C GLY A 182 0.56 11.51 -17.78
N ASP A 183 0.33 12.83 -17.71
CA ASP A 183 1.36 13.85 -17.46
C ASP A 183 1.39 14.35 -16.00
N THR A 184 0.57 13.76 -15.13
CA THR A 184 0.39 14.24 -13.76
C THR A 184 1.10 13.34 -12.76
N GLU A 185 2.13 13.88 -12.11
CA GLU A 185 2.85 13.20 -11.03
C GLU A 185 2.19 13.49 -9.68
N MET A 186 1.73 12.43 -9.02
CA MET A 186 1.07 12.45 -7.72
C MET A 186 1.89 11.70 -6.68
N ARG A 187 1.67 12.04 -5.41
CA ARG A 187 2.33 11.37 -4.28
C ARG A 187 1.31 10.71 -3.37
N LEU A 188 1.45 9.42 -3.12
CA LEU A 188 0.62 8.68 -2.16
C LEU A 188 1.46 8.28 -0.94
N ALA A 189 1.04 8.66 0.26
CA ALA A 189 1.73 8.27 1.49
C ALA A 189 0.75 8.05 2.63
N GLY A 190 1.11 7.15 3.53
CA GLY A 190 0.23 6.77 4.64
C GLY A 190 0.62 5.44 5.25
N SER A 191 -0.34 4.81 5.91
CA SER A 191 -0.16 3.53 6.57
C SER A 191 -1.44 2.70 6.58
N VAL A 192 -1.26 1.37 6.64
CA VAL A 192 -2.34 0.38 6.81
C VAL A 192 -2.19 -0.24 8.20
N GLY A 193 -3.26 -0.33 8.99
CA GLY A 193 -3.26 -1.08 10.24
C GLY A 193 -3.36 -2.59 10.01
N PHE A 194 -2.87 -3.42 10.93
CA PHE A 194 -3.12 -4.87 10.87
C PHE A 194 -4.61 -5.22 11.07
N ASP A 195 -5.39 -4.29 11.61
CA ASP A 195 -6.85 -4.29 11.66
C ASP A 195 -7.50 -3.84 10.33
N SER A 196 -6.71 -3.69 9.27
CA SER A 196 -7.08 -3.20 7.95
C SER A 196 -7.40 -1.71 7.84
N SER A 197 -7.28 -0.91 8.91
CA SER A 197 -7.57 0.53 8.87
C SER A 197 -6.62 1.32 7.95
N LEU A 198 -7.17 2.17 7.07
CA LEU A 198 -6.39 3.02 6.17
C LEU A 198 -6.25 4.44 6.72
N ASP A 199 -5.04 4.99 6.61
CA ASP A 199 -4.75 6.40 6.82
C ASP A 199 -3.73 6.85 5.77
N PHE A 200 -4.23 7.33 4.64
CA PHE A 200 -3.44 7.76 3.49
C PHE A 200 -3.80 9.17 3.04
N VAL A 201 -2.84 9.82 2.39
CA VAL A 201 -3.03 11.09 1.70
C VAL A 201 -2.49 10.95 0.28
N LEU A 202 -3.35 11.24 -0.68
CA LEU A 202 -2.98 11.44 -2.07
C LEU A 202 -2.75 12.93 -2.30
N GLU A 203 -1.56 13.30 -2.73
CA GLU A 203 -1.20 14.66 -3.09
C GLU A 203 -1.22 14.81 -4.61
N ILE A 204 -2.05 15.74 -5.07
CA ILE A 204 -2.33 15.98 -6.49
C ILE A 204 -1.88 17.40 -6.81
N PRO A 205 -0.94 17.62 -7.74
CA PRO A 205 -0.57 18.95 -8.15
C PRO A 205 -1.75 19.64 -8.83
N VAL A 206 -1.91 20.94 -8.58
CA VAL A 206 -2.94 21.71 -9.27
C VAL A 206 -2.59 21.82 -10.76
N THR A 207 -3.50 21.41 -11.64
CA THR A 207 -3.32 21.47 -13.09
C THR A 207 -4.32 22.43 -13.74
N LYS A 208 -4.01 22.89 -14.97
CA LYS A 208 -4.95 23.71 -15.77
C LYS A 208 -6.28 23.00 -16.03
N LYS A 209 -6.27 21.67 -16.18
CA LYS A 209 -7.50 20.88 -16.38
C LYS A 209 -8.40 20.95 -15.16
N LEU A 210 -7.81 20.91 -13.97
CA LEU A 210 -8.52 20.90 -12.70
C LEU A 210 -9.19 22.24 -12.38
N VAL A 211 -8.43 23.34 -12.44
CA VAL A 211 -8.90 24.66 -11.95
C VAL A 211 -9.12 25.70 -13.06
N GLY A 212 -8.94 25.31 -14.33
CA GLY A 212 -8.97 26.22 -15.47
C GLY A 212 -7.74 27.15 -15.53
N THR A 213 -7.63 27.93 -16.60
CA THR A 213 -6.48 28.82 -16.84
C THR A 213 -6.28 29.84 -15.72
N GLU A 214 -7.36 30.50 -15.29
CA GLU A 214 -7.28 31.54 -14.27
C GLU A 214 -7.01 30.99 -12.87
N GLY A 215 -7.65 29.88 -12.49
CA GLY A 215 -7.35 29.20 -11.24
C GLY A 215 -5.90 28.70 -11.20
N PHE A 216 -5.41 28.17 -12.32
CA PHE A 216 -4.03 27.67 -12.41
C PHE A 216 -3.01 28.78 -12.24
N ARG A 217 -3.24 29.96 -12.83
CA ARG A 217 -2.36 31.13 -12.66
C ARG A 217 -2.22 31.54 -11.19
N LEU A 218 -3.24 31.28 -10.37
CA LEU A 218 -3.24 31.62 -8.94
C LEU A 218 -2.66 30.52 -8.05
N LEU A 219 -2.74 29.27 -8.50
CA LEU A 219 -2.44 28.08 -7.69
C LEU A 219 -1.30 27.21 -8.23
N GLU A 220 -0.61 27.66 -9.28
CA GLU A 220 0.53 26.95 -9.84
C GLU A 220 1.59 26.68 -8.77
N GLY A 221 2.08 25.45 -8.72
CA GLY A 221 3.03 24.99 -7.70
C GLY A 221 2.39 24.54 -6.39
N THR A 222 1.06 24.60 -6.24
CA THR A 222 0.36 24.06 -5.07
C THR A 222 -0.13 22.62 -5.30
N THR A 223 -0.36 21.90 -4.20
CA THR A 223 -0.86 20.53 -4.18
C THR A 223 -2.13 20.43 -3.36
N ILE A 224 -3.11 19.71 -3.86
CA ILE A 224 -4.32 19.33 -3.13
C ILE A 224 -4.05 18.02 -2.40
N LYS A 225 -4.47 17.95 -1.14
CA LYS A 225 -4.32 16.76 -0.30
C LYS A 225 -5.67 16.09 -0.16
N VAL A 226 -5.78 14.84 -0.58
CA VAL A 226 -7.00 14.04 -0.50
C VAL A 226 -6.79 12.94 0.54
N PRO A 227 -7.39 13.06 1.73
CA PRO A 227 -7.38 11.98 2.71
C PRO A 227 -8.13 10.76 2.16
N ILE A 228 -7.52 9.59 2.31
CA ILE A 228 -8.08 8.28 1.97
C ILE A 228 -8.11 7.46 3.26
N GLN A 229 -9.31 7.09 3.69
CA GLN A 229 -9.59 6.39 4.93
C GLN A 229 -10.42 5.11 4.67
N GLY A 230 -10.99 4.53 5.72
CA GLY A 230 -11.77 3.29 5.65
C GLY A 230 -10.90 2.08 5.96
N ASP A 231 -11.11 1.00 5.22
CA ASP A 231 -10.33 -0.23 5.37
C ASP A 231 -9.79 -0.75 4.04
N SER A 232 -8.89 -1.73 4.09
CA SER A 232 -8.24 -2.32 2.90
C SER A 232 -9.18 -3.00 1.90
N ASP A 233 -10.46 -3.16 2.23
CA ASP A 233 -11.50 -3.75 1.39
C ASP A 233 -12.52 -2.71 0.91
N ASN A 234 -12.63 -1.58 1.63
CA ASN A 234 -13.53 -0.48 1.33
C ASN A 234 -12.82 0.84 1.65
N ALA A 235 -12.01 1.32 0.70
CA ALA A 235 -11.41 2.65 0.84
C ALA A 235 -12.49 3.71 0.60
N VAL A 236 -12.44 4.79 1.37
CA VAL A 236 -13.37 5.92 1.25
C VAL A 236 -12.61 7.23 1.19
N PHE A 237 -13.17 8.19 0.45
CA PHE A 237 -12.77 9.59 0.50
C PHE A 237 -14.03 10.45 0.51
N ASP A 238 -13.88 11.68 1.00
CA ASP A 238 -14.96 12.66 1.07
C ASP A 238 -14.78 13.69 -0.06
N ALA A 239 -15.72 13.68 -1.02
CA ALA A 239 -15.70 14.59 -2.16
C ALA A 239 -16.05 16.04 -1.78
N ASP A 240 -16.79 16.24 -0.69
CA ASP A 240 -17.10 17.57 -0.17
C ASP A 240 -15.85 18.17 0.49
N ILE A 241 -15.05 17.37 1.19
CA ILE A 241 -13.74 17.78 1.71
C ILE A 241 -12.80 18.17 0.57
N LEU A 242 -12.81 17.42 -0.54
CA LEU A 242 -12.02 17.76 -1.72
C LEU A 242 -12.42 19.12 -2.30
N SER A 243 -13.72 19.35 -2.46
CA SER A 243 -14.30 20.61 -2.93
C SER A 243 -13.89 21.77 -2.02
N GLY A 244 -14.17 21.66 -0.72
CA GLY A 244 -13.84 22.68 0.27
C GLY A 244 -12.34 23.00 0.33
N THR A 245 -11.47 21.99 0.19
CA THR A 245 -10.01 22.19 0.15
C THR A 245 -9.60 23.03 -1.06
N MET A 246 -10.22 22.82 -2.23
CA MET A 246 -9.97 23.64 -3.42
C MET A 246 -10.48 25.07 -3.25
N GLU A 247 -11.66 25.25 -2.67
CA GLU A 247 -12.22 26.57 -2.37
C GLU A 247 -11.34 27.35 -1.41
N ASP A 248 -10.87 26.70 -0.35
CA ASP A 248 -9.97 27.29 0.64
C ASP A 248 -8.63 27.69 0.02
N LEU A 249 -8.07 26.84 -0.85
CA LEU A 249 -6.83 27.16 -1.58
C LEU A 249 -7.03 28.40 -2.47
N LEU A 250 -8.14 28.46 -3.22
CA LEU A 250 -8.48 29.62 -4.06
C LEU A 250 -8.70 30.88 -3.22
N ALA A 251 -9.42 30.79 -2.11
CA ALA A 251 -9.66 31.89 -1.18
C ALA A 251 -8.37 32.39 -0.54
N GLN A 252 -7.45 31.49 -0.17
CA GLN A 252 -6.13 31.86 0.37
C GLN A 252 -5.27 32.55 -0.69
N ALA A 253 -5.24 32.05 -1.93
CA ALA A 253 -4.56 32.70 -3.04
C ALA A 253 -5.14 34.10 -3.32
N ALA A 254 -6.47 34.26 -3.24
CA ALA A 254 -7.13 35.55 -3.38
C ALA A 254 -6.79 36.54 -2.26
N LYS A 255 -6.71 36.07 -1.01
CA LYS A 255 -6.33 36.88 0.16
C LYS A 255 -4.88 37.36 0.06
N ASN A 256 -3.98 36.53 -0.46
CA ASN A 256 -2.57 36.85 -0.65
C ASN A 256 -2.33 37.72 -1.91
N ALA A 257 -3.30 37.78 -2.82
CA ALA A 257 -3.26 38.66 -3.97
C ALA A 257 -3.63 40.10 -3.57
N VAL A 258 -2.66 41.01 -3.65
CA VAL A 258 -2.79 42.44 -3.27
C VAL A 258 -3.81 43.24 -4.12
N LYS A 259 -4.33 42.66 -5.23
CA LYS A 259 -5.19 43.37 -6.20
C LYS A 259 -6.67 43.00 -6.07
N LYS A 260 -7.55 44.02 -5.93
CA LYS A 260 -9.03 43.89 -5.94
C LYS A 260 -9.59 43.10 -7.14
N GLU A 261 -8.92 43.17 -8.29
CA GLU A 261 -9.35 42.47 -9.51
C GLU A 261 -9.22 40.94 -9.38
N VAL A 262 -8.21 40.46 -8.66
CA VAL A 262 -8.01 39.02 -8.40
C VAL A 262 -9.11 38.48 -7.49
N LYS A 263 -9.53 39.27 -6.49
CA LYS A 263 -10.62 38.90 -5.59
C LYS A 263 -11.94 38.67 -6.35
N LYS A 264 -12.29 39.54 -7.29
CA LYS A 264 -13.47 39.39 -8.15
C LYS A 264 -13.38 38.20 -9.09
N GLN A 265 -12.18 37.84 -9.55
CA GLN A 265 -11.96 36.68 -10.41
C GLN A 265 -12.16 35.37 -9.63
N VAL A 266 -11.71 35.29 -8.38
CA VAL A 266 -11.92 34.10 -7.54
C VAL A 266 -13.40 33.90 -7.20
N GLU A 267 -14.12 34.96 -6.83
CA GLU A 267 -15.57 34.90 -6.55
C GLU A 267 -16.39 34.38 -7.75
N ARG A 268 -15.89 34.52 -8.98
CA ARG A 268 -16.51 33.98 -10.20
C ARG A 268 -16.16 32.53 -10.50
N LEU A 269 -15.02 32.03 -10.01
CA LEU A 269 -14.51 30.69 -10.32
C LEU A 269 -15.08 29.64 -9.35
N LEU A 270 -15.35 30.01 -8.10
CA LEU A 270 -15.84 29.10 -7.06
C LEU A 270 -17.11 28.33 -7.48
N PRO A 271 -18.17 28.96 -8.02
CA PRO A 271 -19.40 28.23 -8.37
C PRO A 271 -19.19 27.16 -9.45
N GLY A 272 -18.41 27.46 -10.49
CA GLY A 272 -18.16 26.52 -11.59
C GLY A 272 -17.21 25.37 -11.23
N LEU A 273 -16.44 25.50 -10.13
CA LEU A 273 -15.61 24.44 -9.60
C LEU A 273 -16.45 23.47 -8.75
N LEU A 274 -17.34 24.01 -7.91
CA LEU A 274 -18.29 23.23 -7.12
C LEU A 274 -19.22 22.38 -8.01
N ASP A 275 -19.78 22.97 -9.07
CA ASP A 275 -20.67 22.25 -9.99
C ASP A 275 -19.97 21.05 -10.68
N LYS A 276 -18.65 21.13 -10.91
CA LYS A 276 -17.88 20.02 -11.50
C LYS A 276 -17.59 18.88 -10.51
N ILE A 277 -17.50 19.18 -9.22
CA ILE A 277 -17.11 18.20 -8.19
C ILE A 277 -18.35 17.59 -7.53
N ILE A 278 -19.41 18.37 -7.33
CA ILE A 278 -20.64 17.98 -6.64
C ILE A 278 -21.76 17.60 -7.64
N GLY A 279 -21.71 18.11 -8.87
CA GLY A 279 -22.78 17.98 -9.87
C GLY A 279 -22.77 16.70 -10.72
N ASN A 280 -22.14 15.61 -10.27
CA ASN A 280 -22.15 14.31 -10.95
C ASN A 280 -22.41 13.15 -9.97
#